data_AF-A0AAN7SIS4-F1
#
_entry.id   AF-A0AAN7SIS4-F1
#
_cell.length_a   1.000
_cell.length_b   1.000
_cell.length_c   1.000
_cell.angle_alpha   90.00
_cell.angle_beta   90.00
_cell.angle_gamma   90.00
#
_symmetry.space_group_name_H-M   'P 1'
#
loop_
_entity.id
_entity.type
_entity.pdbx_description
1 polymer ?
#
loop_
_entity_poly.entity_id
_entity_poly.type
_entity_poly.pdbx_seq_one_letter_code
_entity_poly.pdbx_strand_id
1 'polypeptide(L)'
;MEKLVPNIRSTFRMWTFIQFIDDDDYDVIPSQWVTSNTTCVFPEEKFSWIKALVKNNAAPQDEWETLNISIVIDSIGDYNTAIKMLFRAVKKVRLIFDDEKARGFRQK
;
A
#
# COMPACT_ATOMS: atom_id res chain seq x y z
N MET A 1 21.57 -29.82 22.47
CA MET A 1 20.18 -29.72 21.98
C MET A 1 19.64 -28.35 22.37
N GLU A 2 19.92 -27.33 21.57
CA GLU A 2 19.34 -26.00 21.76
C GLU A 2 17.88 -26.06 21.32
N LYS A 3 16.96 -25.83 22.26
CA LYS A 3 15.55 -25.66 21.95
C LYS A 3 15.39 -24.27 21.35
N LEU A 4 15.10 -24.22 20.04
CA LEU A 4 14.63 -23.02 19.37
C LEU A 4 13.36 -22.55 20.07
N VAL A 5 13.48 -21.47 20.85
CA VAL A 5 12.32 -20.76 21.41
C VAL A 5 11.56 -20.18 20.23
N PRO A 6 10.26 -20.48 20.03
CA PRO A 6 9.48 -19.79 19.02
C PRO A 6 9.48 -18.32 19.40
N ASN A 7 10.11 -17.51 18.55
CA ASN A 7 10.14 -16.06 18.67
C ASN A 7 8.68 -15.60 18.62
N ILE A 8 8.09 -15.31 19.77
CA ILE A 8 6.79 -14.65 19.90
C ILE A 8 7.02 -13.22 19.42
N ARG A 9 7.11 -13.06 18.10
CA ARG A 9 6.87 -11.77 17.47
C ARG A 9 5.43 -11.46 17.81
N SER A 10 5.21 -10.57 18.78
CA SER A 10 4.02 -9.73 18.80
C SER A 10 3.84 -9.28 17.36
N THR A 11 2.86 -9.84 16.65
CA THR A 11 2.58 -9.53 15.25
C THR A 11 1.98 -8.14 15.25
N PHE A 12 2.86 -7.13 15.34
CA PHE A 12 2.46 -5.75 15.22
C PHE A 12 1.76 -5.62 13.87
N ARG A 13 0.45 -5.36 13.92
CA ARG A 13 -0.36 -5.11 12.74
C ARG A 13 0.10 -3.77 12.18
N MET A 14 0.89 -3.84 11.13
CA MET A 14 1.47 -2.68 10.46
C MET A 14 0.98 -2.65 9.03
N TRP A 15 0.91 -1.44 8.49
CA TRP A 15 0.56 -1.17 7.11
C TRP A 15 1.68 -0.42 6.42
N THR A 16 1.79 -0.64 5.13
CA THR A 16 2.76 0.00 4.25
C THR A 16 1.97 0.76 3.20
N PHE A 17 2.32 2.03 3.04
CA PHE A 17 1.82 2.86 1.96
C PHE A 17 2.71 2.68 0.74
N ILE A 18 2.13 2.22 -0.35
CA ILE A 18 2.83 1.81 -1.57
C ILE A 18 2.27 2.54 -2.80
N GLN A 19 3.04 2.47 -3.87
CA GLN A 19 2.63 2.81 -5.23
C GLN A 19 2.88 1.60 -6.12
N PHE A 20 1.87 1.16 -6.86
CA PHE A 20 2.01 0.15 -7.90
C PHE A 20 2.73 0.76 -9.10
N ILE A 21 3.80 0.10 -9.56
CA ILE A 21 4.66 0.64 -10.62
C ILE A 21 3.95 0.59 -11.98
N ASP A 22 3.17 -0.45 -12.22
CA ASP A 22 2.57 -0.71 -13.53
C ASP A 22 1.40 0.24 -13.84
N ASP A 23 0.63 0.63 -12.82
CA ASP A 23 -0.60 1.44 -12.97
C ASP A 23 -0.48 2.88 -12.42
N ASP A 24 0.69 3.27 -11.88
CA ASP A 24 0.93 4.56 -11.19
C ASP A 24 -0.09 4.85 -10.04
N ASP A 25 -0.67 3.79 -9.50
CA ASP A 25 -1.73 3.86 -8.50
C ASP A 25 -1.20 3.65 -7.09
N TYR A 26 -1.84 4.29 -6.13
CA TYR A 26 -1.42 4.28 -4.72
C TYR A 26 -2.37 3.42 -3.89
N ASP A 27 -1.82 2.63 -2.97
CA ASP A 27 -2.63 1.86 -2.01
C ASP A 27 -1.94 1.65 -0.66
N VAL A 28 -2.71 1.21 0.32
CA VAL A 28 -2.24 0.83 1.65
C VAL A 28 -2.45 -0.67 1.82
N ILE A 29 -1.38 -1.41 2.06
CA ILE A 29 -1.41 -2.86 2.26
C ILE A 29 -0.85 -3.23 3.63
N PRO A 30 -1.20 -4.40 4.21
CA PRO A 30 -0.48 -4.94 5.36
C PRO A 30 1.00 -5.09 5.05
N SER A 31 1.88 -4.70 5.97
CA SER A 31 3.34 -4.80 5.76
C SER A 31 3.80 -6.23 5.52
N GLN A 32 3.05 -7.23 6.02
CA GLN A 32 3.30 -8.64 5.75
C GLN A 32 3.03 -9.09 4.30
N TRP A 33 2.36 -8.28 3.49
CA TRP A 33 2.19 -8.56 2.06
C TRP A 33 3.40 -8.12 1.24
N VAL A 34 4.27 -7.28 1.81
CA VAL A 34 5.51 -6.84 1.17
C VAL A 34 6.54 -7.96 1.26
N THR A 35 6.92 -8.51 0.11
CA THR A 35 7.87 -9.63 0.04
C THR A 35 9.32 -9.16 -0.13
N SER A 36 9.51 -7.98 -0.72
CA SER A 36 10.80 -7.32 -0.85
C SER A 36 10.62 -5.79 -0.91
N ASN A 37 11.72 -5.03 -0.99
CA ASN A 37 11.65 -3.57 -1.10
C ASN A 37 10.99 -3.07 -2.40
N THR A 38 10.76 -3.95 -3.38
CA THR A 38 10.22 -3.61 -4.70
C THR A 38 9.03 -4.47 -5.12
N THR A 39 8.58 -5.41 -4.27
CA THR A 39 7.50 -6.34 -4.62
C THR A 39 6.58 -6.62 -3.44
N CYS A 40 5.31 -6.86 -3.73
CA CYS A 40 4.34 -7.38 -2.78
C CYS A 40 3.52 -8.51 -3.40
N VAL A 41 2.86 -9.30 -2.55
CA VAL A 41 1.77 -10.19 -2.97
C VAL A 41 0.42 -9.50 -2.83
N PHE A 42 -0.46 -9.71 -3.79
CA PHE A 42 -1.75 -9.05 -3.84
C PHE A 42 -2.85 -9.98 -4.37
N PRO A 43 -4.05 -10.01 -3.76
CA PRO A 43 -5.13 -10.88 -4.20
C PRO A 43 -5.79 -10.39 -5.50
N GLU A 44 -6.08 -11.31 -6.41
CA GLU A 44 -6.92 -11.05 -7.60
C GLU A 44 -8.42 -11.16 -7.25
N GLU A 45 -8.87 -10.34 -6.30
CA GLU A 45 -10.22 -10.39 -5.73
C GLU A 45 -10.99 -9.08 -5.91
N LYS A 46 -12.29 -9.10 -5.61
CA LYS A 46 -13.10 -7.88 -5.63
C LYS A 46 -12.55 -6.85 -4.64
N PHE A 47 -12.42 -5.60 -5.07
CA PHE A 47 -11.90 -4.49 -4.24
C PHE A 47 -12.52 -4.35 -2.84
N SER A 48 -13.82 -4.59 -2.68
CA SER A 48 -14.49 -4.57 -1.37
C SER A 48 -13.95 -5.64 -0.41
N TRP A 49 -13.60 -6.81 -0.95
CA TRP A 49 -13.00 -7.91 -0.21
C TRP A 49 -11.55 -7.60 0.15
N ILE A 50 -10.77 -7.10 -0.81
CA ILE A 50 -9.38 -6.67 -0.59
C ILE A 50 -9.31 -5.65 0.55
N LYS A 51 -10.17 -4.62 0.54
CA LYS A 51 -10.27 -3.65 1.64
C LYS A 51 -10.53 -4.29 3.00
N ALA A 52 -11.36 -5.32 3.06
CA ALA A 52 -11.62 -6.04 4.30
C ALA A 52 -10.38 -6.81 4.77
N LEU A 53 -9.67 -7.48 3.86
CA LEU A 53 -8.42 -8.19 4.15
C LEU A 53 -7.34 -7.22 4.67
N VAL A 54 -7.13 -6.11 3.96
CA VAL A 54 -6.18 -5.05 4.35
C VAL A 54 -6.52 -4.51 5.74
N LYS A 55 -7.78 -4.11 5.96
CA LYS A 55 -8.21 -3.53 7.25
C LYS A 55 -8.04 -4.52 8.41
N ASN A 56 -8.29 -5.81 8.17
CA ASN A 56 -8.11 -6.85 9.17
C ASN A 56 -6.66 -7.29 9.36
N ASN A 57 -5.72 -6.76 8.54
CA ASN A 57 -4.33 -7.18 8.50
C ASN A 57 -4.23 -8.70 8.30
N ALA A 58 -4.96 -9.21 7.30
CA ALA A 58 -4.97 -10.62 6.95
C ALA A 58 -3.58 -11.07 6.47
N ALA A 59 -3.22 -12.31 6.76
CA ALA A 59 -1.99 -12.91 6.23
C ALA A 59 -2.07 -13.07 4.70
N PRO A 60 -0.93 -12.98 4.00
CA PRO A 60 -0.89 -13.31 2.58
C PRO A 60 -1.22 -14.80 2.35
N GLN A 61 -1.79 -15.09 1.18
CA GLN A 61 -2.07 -16.46 0.74
C GLN A 61 -1.18 -16.82 -0.45
N ASP A 62 -0.90 -18.12 -0.62
CA ASP A 62 0.07 -18.61 -1.61
C ASP A 62 -0.42 -18.42 -3.06
N GLU A 63 -1.73 -18.30 -3.27
CA GLU A 63 -2.33 -18.12 -4.58
C GLU A 63 -2.33 -16.66 -5.08
N TRP A 64 -1.86 -15.71 -4.26
CA TRP A 64 -1.85 -14.30 -4.62
C TRP A 64 -0.72 -13.94 -5.59
N GLU A 65 -1.00 -13.01 -6.49
CA GLU A 65 -0.04 -12.60 -7.51
C GLU A 65 1.04 -11.68 -6.93
N THR A 66 2.23 -11.72 -7.52
CA THR A 66 3.31 -10.79 -7.15
C THR A 66 3.27 -9.57 -8.06
N LEU A 67 3.16 -8.39 -7.44
CA LEU A 67 3.12 -7.11 -8.13
C LEU A 67 4.36 -6.27 -7.79
N ASN A 68 4.77 -5.44 -8.76
CA ASN A 68 5.88 -4.51 -8.59
C ASN A 68 5.40 -3.23 -7.90
N ILE A 69 6.11 -2.83 -6.85
CA ILE A 69 5.74 -1.69 -6.03
C ILE A 69 6.94 -0.80 -5.71
N SER A 70 6.64 0.45 -5.38
CA SER A 70 7.53 1.36 -4.68
C SER A 70 6.96 1.64 -3.29
N ILE A 71 7.79 1.54 -2.26
CA ILE A 71 7.40 1.83 -0.88
C ILE A 71 7.48 3.34 -0.65
N VAL A 72 6.34 3.96 -0.34
CA VAL A 72 6.26 5.39 -0.04
C VAL A 72 6.53 5.64 1.45
N ILE A 73 5.84 4.89 2.32
CA ILE A 73 6.05 4.91 3.78
C ILE A 73 5.82 3.49 4.30
N ASP A 74 6.78 2.96 5.03
CA ASP A 74 6.65 1.66 5.67
C ASP A 74 6.21 1.74 7.14
N SER A 75 5.77 0.60 7.67
CA SER A 75 5.70 0.38 9.12
C SER A 75 4.74 1.33 9.85
N ILE A 76 3.56 1.59 9.27
CA ILE A 76 2.52 2.44 9.85
C ILE A 76 1.65 1.61 10.81
N GLY A 77 1.67 1.94 12.10
CA GLY A 77 0.94 1.17 13.13
C GLY A 77 -0.57 1.42 13.21
N ASP A 78 -1.10 2.44 12.52
CA ASP A 78 -2.54 2.76 12.52
C ASP A 78 -3.09 2.83 11.08
N TYR A 79 -4.02 1.93 10.77
CA TYR A 79 -4.66 1.84 9.45
C TYR A 79 -5.34 3.14 9.02
N ASN A 80 -6.05 3.81 9.94
CA ASN A 80 -6.77 5.04 9.59
C ASN A 80 -5.80 6.17 9.20
N THR A 81 -4.64 6.23 9.84
CA THR A 81 -3.56 7.15 9.51
C THR A 81 -2.98 6.84 8.13
N ALA A 82 -2.70 5.57 7.83
CA ALA A 82 -2.23 5.16 6.50
C ALA A 82 -3.24 5.55 5.40
N ILE A 83 -4.54 5.30 5.62
CA ILE A 83 -5.60 5.69 4.67
C ILE A 83 -5.68 7.21 4.50
N LYS A 84 -5.52 8.01 5.57
CA LYS A 84 -5.45 9.48 5.46
C LYS A 84 -4.25 9.92 4.61
N MET A 85 -3.10 9.24 4.71
CA MET A 85 -1.93 9.52 3.88
C MET A 85 -2.22 9.22 2.40
N LEU A 86 -2.80 8.05 2.11
CA LEU A 86 -3.26 7.68 0.76
C LEU A 86 -4.18 8.75 0.15
N PHE A 87 -5.23 9.17 0.88
CA PHE A 87 -6.14 10.21 0.39
C PHE A 87 -5.44 11.55 0.12
N ARG A 88 -4.43 11.91 0.92
CA ARG A 88 -3.63 13.12 0.69
C ARG A 88 -2.75 12.99 -0.55
N ALA A 89 -2.14 11.83 -0.78
CA ALA A 89 -1.33 11.57 -1.97
C ALA A 89 -2.18 11.65 -3.24
N VAL A 90 -3.29 10.89 -3.30
CA VAL A 90 -4.20 10.87 -4.46
C VAL A 90 -4.79 12.26 -4.74
N LYS A 91 -5.14 13.04 -3.71
CA LYS A 91 -5.61 14.42 -3.89
C LYS A 91 -4.53 15.34 -4.45
N LYS A 92 -3.29 15.25 -3.95
CA LYS A 92 -2.17 16.06 -4.48
C LYS A 92 -1.90 15.72 -5.94
N VAL A 93 -1.90 14.44 -6.29
CA VAL A 93 -1.73 13.98 -7.67
C VAL A 93 -2.80 14.61 -8.58
N ARG A 94 -4.08 14.55 -8.19
CA ARG A 94 -5.17 15.20 -8.94
C ARG A 94 -4.98 16.71 -9.10
N LEU A 95 -4.63 17.42 -8.03
CA LEU A 95 -4.40 18.87 -8.09
C LEU A 95 -3.23 19.24 -9.02
N ILE A 96 -2.16 18.44 -9.08
CA ILE A 96 -1.04 18.66 -10.00
C ILE A 96 -1.51 18.53 -11.46
N PHE A 97 -2.28 17.48 -11.78
CA PHE A 97 -2.83 17.28 -13.12
C PHE A 97 -3.84 18.36 -13.53
N ASP A 98 -4.68 18.84 -12.60
CA ASP A 98 -5.62 19.92 -12.85
C ASP A 98 -4.90 21.27 -13.10
N ASP A 99 -3.85 21.56 -12.32
CA ASP A 99 -3.04 22.79 -12.47
C ASP A 99 -2.22 22.81 -13.77
N GLU A 100 -1.73 21.66 -14.24
CA GLU A 100 -0.95 21.58 -15.47
C GLU A 100 -1.81 21.89 -16.71
N LYS A 101 -3.09 21.50 -16.71
CA LYS A 101 -4.05 21.85 -17.75
C LYS A 101 -4.43 23.33 -17.78
N ALA A 102 -4.34 24.03 -16.65
CA ALA A 102 -4.74 25.44 -16.53
C ALA A 102 -3.67 26.44 -17.01
N ARG A 103 -2.43 26.00 -17.29
CA ARG A 103 -1.32 26.89 -17.68
C ARG A 103 -1.24 27.21 -19.18
N GLY A 104 -2.19 26.74 -20.00
CA GLY A 104 -2.18 26.91 -21.46
C GLY A 104 -2.83 28.17 -22.04
N PHE A 105 -3.53 29.00 -21.26
CA PHE A 105 -4.22 30.18 -21.80
C PHE A 105 -3.80 31.48 -21.09
N ARG A 106 -2.62 31.99 -21.45
CA ARG A 106 -2.38 33.44 -21.45
C ARG A 106 -2.38 33.91 -22.91
N GLN A 107 -3.56 34.21 -23.44
CA GLN A 107 -3.66 35.06 -24.62
C GLN A 107 -3.19 36.46 -24.21
N LYS A 108 -2.21 36.96 -24.98
CA LYS A 108 -1.80 38.37 -24.99
C LYS A 108 -2.92 39.24 -25.56
#